data_AF-A0A7C9A3M5-F1
#
_entry.id   AF-A0A7C9A3M5-F1
#
_cell.length_a   1.000
_cell.length_b   1.000
_cell.length_c   1.000
_cell.angle_alpha   90.00
_cell.angle_beta   90.00
_cell.angle_gamma   90.00
#
_symmetry.space_group_name_H-M   'P 1'
#
loop_
_entity.id
_entity.type
_entity.pdbx_description
1 polymer ?
#
loop_
_entity_poly.entity_id
_entity_poly.type
_entity_poly.pdbx_seq_one_letter_code
_entity_poly.pdbx_strand_id
1 'polypeptide(L)'
;GFEEAELLKACCGSGANDYNFDISKQCGSKEASVCSNPNKRVSWDGVHLTEHAYQLMADWLLKHIMNTTTLFENNGRIPLGISVALSRKALPLSFLIVVLRSLPCLI
;
A
#
# COMPACT_ATOMS: atom_id res chain seq x y z
N GLY A 1 -15.22 -0.56 0.47
CA GLY A 1 -14.82 0.10 -0.79
C GLY A 1 -14.73 1.59 -0.55
N PHE A 2 -14.11 2.34 -1.47
CA PHE A 2 -13.98 3.78 -1.35
C PHE A 2 -15.30 4.50 -1.70
N GLU A 3 -15.53 5.65 -1.07
CA GLU A 3 -16.66 6.53 -1.40
C GLU A 3 -16.26 7.41 -2.59
N GLU A 4 -17.13 7.54 -3.60
CA GLU A 4 -16.84 8.25 -4.85
C GLU A 4 -16.40 9.70 -4.61
N ALA A 5 -17.09 10.40 -3.69
CA ALA A 5 -16.78 11.77 -3.29
C ALA A 5 -15.41 11.95 -2.62
N GLU A 6 -14.78 10.84 -2.21
CA GLU A 6 -13.54 10.84 -1.43
C GLU A 6 -12.34 10.33 -2.26
N LEU A 7 -12.56 9.84 -3.48
CA LEU A 7 -11.54 9.23 -4.35
C LEU A 7 -10.39 10.17 -4.71
N LEU A 8 -10.70 11.45 -4.95
CA LEU A 8 -9.74 12.45 -5.42
C LEU A 8 -9.07 13.24 -4.29
N LYS A 9 -9.50 13.04 -3.05
CA LYS A 9 -9.00 13.77 -1.89
C LYS A 9 -7.89 13.00 -1.21
N ALA A 10 -6.78 13.67 -0.91
CA ALA A 10 -5.73 13.13 -0.05
C ALA A 10 -6.21 13.09 1.41
N CYS A 11 -5.83 12.04 2.15
CA CYS A 11 -6.15 11.94 3.58
C CYS A 11 -5.39 12.97 4.40
N CYS A 12 -4.08 13.03 4.20
CA CYS A 12 -3.18 13.97 4.80
C CYS A 12 -2.85 15.06 3.76
N GLY A 13 -3.01 16.32 4.14
CA GLY A 13 -2.75 17.42 3.24
C GLY A 13 -3.37 18.72 3.72
N SER A 14 -3.36 19.71 2.84
CA SER A 14 -3.86 21.05 3.14
C SER A 14 -4.37 21.71 1.86
N GLY A 15 -4.95 22.90 1.99
CA GLY A 15 -5.41 23.67 0.83
C GLY A 15 -6.92 23.84 0.73
N ALA A 16 -7.70 23.24 1.65
CA ALA A 16 -9.16 23.40 1.77
C ALA A 16 -9.89 23.36 0.41
N ASN A 17 -9.41 22.50 -0.49
CA ASN A 17 -9.87 22.36 -1.87
C ASN A 17 -10.40 20.94 -2.11
N ASP A 18 -10.88 20.69 -3.32
CA ASP A 18 -11.52 19.42 -3.69
C ASP A 18 -10.58 18.20 -3.65
N TYR A 19 -9.25 18.42 -3.56
CA TYR A 19 -8.24 17.36 -3.50
C TYR A 19 -7.56 17.25 -2.13
N ASN A 20 -7.85 18.19 -1.20
CA ASN A 20 -7.12 18.36 0.06
C ASN A 20 -5.59 18.36 -0.13
N PHE A 21 -5.11 18.99 -1.20
CA PHE A 21 -3.69 19.00 -1.57
C PHE A 21 -3.19 20.41 -1.92
N ASP A 22 -2.03 20.78 -1.38
CA ASP A 22 -1.30 22.01 -1.69
C ASP A 22 0.20 21.68 -1.72
N ILE A 23 0.82 21.86 -2.89
CA ILE A 23 2.24 21.53 -3.10
C ILE A 23 3.18 22.32 -2.18
N SER A 24 2.77 23.51 -1.74
CA SER A 24 3.56 24.34 -0.82
C SER A 24 3.43 23.93 0.65
N LYS A 25 2.44 23.09 0.96
CA LYS A 25 2.04 22.70 2.33
C LYS A 25 1.70 21.21 2.36
N GLN A 26 2.70 20.41 2.06
CA GLN A 26 2.61 18.95 2.03
C GLN A 26 2.43 18.36 3.43
N CYS A 27 2.13 17.06 3.50
CA CYS A 27 2.14 16.31 4.75
C CYS A 27 3.44 16.52 5.53
N GLY A 28 3.32 16.72 6.85
CA GLY A 28 4.44 17.08 7.72
C GLY A 28 4.65 18.59 7.90
N SER A 29 4.01 19.43 7.07
CA SER A 29 3.88 20.86 7.37
C SER A 29 2.93 21.11 8.55
N LYS A 30 3.00 22.30 9.15
CA LYS A 30 2.14 22.69 10.29
C LYS A 30 0.68 22.87 9.88
N GLU A 31 0.47 23.17 8.60
CA GLU A 31 -0.83 23.44 7.99
C GLU A 31 -1.51 22.18 7.46
N ALA A 32 -0.79 21.06 7.38
CA ALA A 32 -1.35 19.78 6.97
C ALA A 32 -2.22 19.18 8.08
N SER A 33 -3.37 18.67 7.68
CA SER A 33 -4.30 17.93 8.54
C SER A 33 -4.48 16.51 8.02
N VAL A 34 -4.77 15.58 8.91
CA VAL A 34 -5.06 14.18 8.58
C VAL A 34 -6.56 13.93 8.67
N CYS A 35 -7.11 13.25 7.68
CA CYS A 35 -8.51 12.88 7.62
C CYS A 35 -8.91 11.94 8.78
N SER A 36 -10.18 11.95 9.17
CA SER A 36 -10.67 11.14 10.30
C SER A 36 -10.65 9.64 10.03
N ASN A 37 -10.79 9.22 8.77
CA ASN A 37 -10.77 7.81 8.39
C ASN A 37 -9.94 7.58 7.11
N PRO A 38 -8.67 7.17 7.25
CA PRO A 38 -7.79 6.87 6.12
C PRO A 38 -8.30 5.75 5.20
N ASN A 39 -9.13 4.82 5.70
CA ASN A 39 -9.64 3.70 4.91
C ASN A 39 -10.67 4.15 3.86
N LYS A 40 -11.17 5.39 3.94
CA LYS A 40 -12.09 5.97 2.94
C LYS A 40 -11.36 6.71 1.82
N ARG A 41 -10.04 6.89 1.91
CA ARG A 41 -9.23 7.64 0.95
C ARG A 41 -8.37 6.70 0.13
N VAL A 42 -8.25 6.96 -1.17
CA VAL A 42 -7.29 6.25 -2.03
C VAL A 42 -5.89 6.79 -1.79
N SER A 43 -5.75 8.12 -1.80
CA SER A 43 -4.46 8.79 -1.61
C SER A 43 -4.21 9.17 -0.15
N TRP A 44 -2.99 8.94 0.31
CA TRP A 44 -2.50 9.43 1.59
C TRP A 44 -2.17 10.92 1.51
N ASP A 45 -1.29 11.35 0.60
CA ASP A 45 -0.72 12.72 0.56
C ASP A 45 -0.71 13.38 -0.82
N GLY A 46 -1.41 12.79 -1.79
CA GLY A 46 -1.39 13.17 -3.21
C GLY A 46 -0.35 12.42 -4.05
N VAL A 47 0.58 11.69 -3.43
CA VAL A 47 1.63 10.91 -4.12
C VAL A 47 1.57 9.42 -3.73
N HIS A 48 1.43 9.15 -2.44
CA HIS A 48 1.34 7.80 -1.89
C HIS A 48 -0.11 7.37 -1.73
N LEU A 49 -0.34 6.06 -1.76
CA LEU A 49 -1.64 5.47 -1.46
C LEU A 49 -1.80 5.23 0.05
N THR A 50 -3.04 5.12 0.50
CA THR A 50 -3.31 4.67 1.87
C THR A 50 -3.00 3.19 2.04
N GLU A 51 -2.75 2.77 3.29
CA GLU A 51 -2.63 1.35 3.66
C GLU A 51 -3.80 0.52 3.11
N HIS A 52 -5.03 1.01 3.25
CA HIS A 52 -6.22 0.31 2.76
C HIS A 52 -6.22 0.14 1.24
N ALA A 53 -5.79 1.17 0.50
CA ALA A 53 -5.64 1.08 -0.95
C ALA A 53 -4.56 0.07 -1.34
N TYR A 54 -3.41 0.03 -0.65
CA TYR A 54 -2.39 -0.99 -0.86
C TYR A 54 -2.91 -2.41 -0.58
N GLN A 55 -3.66 -2.62 0.50
CA GLN A 55 -4.26 -3.91 0.83
C GLN A 55 -5.21 -4.38 -0.26
N LEU A 56 -6.11 -3.51 -0.73
CA LEU A 56 -7.05 -3.86 -1.80
C LEU A 56 -6.34 -4.20 -3.12
N MET A 57 -5.30 -3.45 -3.50
CA MET A 57 -4.49 -3.76 -4.67
C MET A 57 -3.76 -5.10 -4.52
N ALA A 58 -3.16 -5.36 -3.36
CA ALA A 58 -2.46 -6.60 -3.08
C ALA A 58 -3.41 -7.80 -3.11
N ASP A 59 -4.57 -7.69 -2.47
CA ASP A 59 -5.62 -8.72 -2.48
C ASP A 59 -6.11 -9.02 -3.89
N TRP A 60 -6.34 -7.98 -4.69
CA TRP A 60 -6.72 -8.13 -6.09
C TRP A 60 -5.62 -8.86 -6.87
N LEU A 61 -4.37 -8.43 -6.73
CA LEU A 61 -3.24 -9.01 -7.43
C LEU A 61 -3.03 -10.49 -7.06
N LEU A 62 -3.06 -10.81 -5.76
CA LEU A 62 -2.92 -12.18 -5.27
C LEU A 62 -4.03 -13.08 -5.79
N LYS A 63 -5.29 -12.63 -5.75
CA LYS A 63 -6.42 -13.39 -6.31
C LYS A 63 -6.23 -13.67 -7.80
N HIS A 64 -5.78 -12.69 -8.57
CA HIS A 64 -5.64 -12.86 -10.03
C HIS A 64 -4.41 -13.68 -10.40
N ILE A 65 -3.27 -13.47 -9.74
CA ILE A 65 -2.07 -14.29 -9.97
C ILE A 65 -2.32 -15.73 -9.54
N MET A 66 -2.89 -15.97 -8.37
CA MET A 66 -3.17 -17.33 -7.89
C MET A 66 -4.22 -18.02 -8.75
N ASN A 67 -5.28 -17.34 -9.18
CA ASN A 67 -6.27 -17.91 -10.10
C ASN A 67 -5.66 -18.20 -11.48
N THR A 68 -4.81 -17.31 -12.01
CA THR A 68 -4.08 -17.56 -13.27
C THR A 68 -3.16 -18.78 -13.16
N THR A 69 -2.55 -19.00 -11.99
CA THR A 69 -1.71 -20.19 -11.74
C THR A 69 -2.53 -21.48 -11.86
N THR A 70 -3.77 -21.51 -11.36
CA THR A 70 -4.67 -22.66 -11.54
C THR A 70 -5.14 -22.86 -13.00
N LEU A 71 -5.22 -21.79 -13.80
CA LEU A 71 -5.54 -21.91 -15.24
C LEU A 71 -4.38 -22.51 -16.03
N PHE A 72 -3.13 -22.23 -15.66
CA PHE A 72 -1.97 -22.90 -16.24
C PHE A 72 -1.91 -24.39 -15.86
N GLU A 73 -2.30 -24.75 -14.64
CA GLU A 73 -2.39 -26.15 -14.21
C GLU A 73 -3.48 -26.94 -14.96
N ASN A 74 -4.62 -26.31 -15.26
CA ASN A 74 -5.76 -26.97 -15.90
C ASN A 74 -5.70 -27.05 -17.44
N ASN A 75 -4.87 -26.24 -18.12
CA ASN A 75 -4.82 -26.18 -19.60
C ASN A 75 -3.50 -26.65 -20.23
N GLY A 76 -2.56 -27.22 -19.47
CA GLY A 76 -1.31 -27.68 -20.09
C GLY A 76 -0.39 -28.43 -19.15
N ARG A 77 -0.54 -29.77 -19.12
CA ARG A 77 0.43 -30.80 -18.72
C ARG A 77 1.87 -30.27 -18.47
N ILE A 78 2.18 -29.93 -17.22
CA ILE A 78 3.55 -29.95 -16.68
C ILE A 78 3.46 -30.53 -15.25
N PRO A 79 3.98 -31.74 -14.99
CA PRO A 79 4.19 -32.19 -13.63
C PRO A 79 5.59 -31.73 -13.23
N LEU A 80 5.71 -30.69 -12.41
CA LEU A 80 6.90 -30.52 -11.59
C LEU A 80 6.55 -29.62 -10.40
N GLY A 81 6.61 -30.23 -9.22
CA GLY A 81 6.28 -29.60 -7.96
C GLY A 81 7.03 -28.28 -7.78
N ILE A 82 6.29 -27.18 -7.80
CA ILE A 82 6.70 -25.98 -7.10
C ILE A 82 6.32 -26.24 -5.65
N SER A 83 7.20 -26.97 -4.97
CA SER A 83 7.32 -26.81 -3.53
C SER A 83 7.59 -25.32 -3.34
N VAL A 84 6.60 -24.56 -2.85
CA VAL A 84 6.87 -23.25 -2.27
C VAL A 84 7.72 -23.56 -1.04
N ALA A 85 9.02 -23.73 -1.27
CA ALA A 85 10.01 -23.52 -0.25
C ALA A 85 9.83 -22.05 0.12
N LEU A 86 9.01 -21.82 1.14
CA LEU A 86 9.03 -20.61 1.93
C LEU A 86 10.45 -20.56 2.48
N SER A 87 11.36 -19.99 1.68
CA SER A 87 12.73 -19.79 2.07
C SER A 87 12.63 -18.84 3.23
N ARG A 88 12.72 -19.38 4.44
CA ARG A 88 13.13 -18.65 5.64
C ARG A 88 14.55 -18.15 5.36
N LYS A 89 14.69 -17.21 4.42
CA LYS A 89 15.86 -16.37 4.36
C LYS A 89 15.77 -15.58 5.64
N ALA A 90 16.55 -15.98 6.63
CA ALA A 90 16.88 -15.11 7.74
C ALA A 90 17.21 -13.75 7.10
N LEU A 91 16.38 -12.73 7.42
CA LEU A 91 16.64 -11.40 6.89
C LEU A 91 18.07 -11.04 7.31
N PRO A 92 18.94 -10.64 6.37
CA PRO A 92 20.30 -10.29 6.74
C PRO A 92 20.24 -9.13 7.73
N LEU A 93 21.19 -9.09 8.66
CA LEU A 93 21.24 -8.11 9.75
C LEU A 93 21.13 -6.65 9.25
N SER A 94 21.54 -6.41 8.00
CA SER A 94 21.35 -5.15 7.28
C SER A 94 19.90 -4.73 7.09
N PHE A 95 18.98 -5.67 6.85
CA PHE A 95 17.54 -5.37 6.74
C PHE A 95 16.92 -4.99 8.10
N LEU A 96 17.39 -5.58 9.21
CA LEU A 96 16.92 -5.19 10.55
C LEU A 96 17.34 -3.75 10.89
N ILE A 97 18.53 -3.32 10.46
CA ILE A 97 19.01 -1.94 10.64
C ILE A 97 18.18 -0.95 9.81
N VAL A 98 17.77 -1.33 8.59
CA VAL A 98 16.89 -0.49 7.76
C VAL A 98 15.52 -0.35 8.43
N VAL A 99 14.92 -1.43 8.93
CA VAL A 99 13.63 -1.39 9.63
C VAL A 99 13.72 -0.57 10.93
N LEU A 100 14.81 -0.70 11.70
CA LEU A 100 15.01 0.08 12.93
C LEU A 100 15.28 1.58 12.67
N ARG A 101 15.89 1.94 11.54
CA ARG A 101 16.12 3.35 11.15
C ARG A 101 14.89 4.01 10.52
N SER A 102 13.92 3.23 10.06
CA SER A 102 12.67 3.74 9.48
C SER A 102 11.53 3.87 10.50
N LEU A 103 11.75 3.54 11.77
CA LEU A 103 10.84 3.83 12.87
C LEU A 103 11.19 5.22 13.46
N PRO A 104 10.39 6.27 13.22
CA PRO A 104 10.68 7.62 13.70
C PRO A 104 10.39 7.84 15.19
N CYS A 105 10.24 6.77 16.00
CA CYS A 105 9.75 6.87 17.38
C CYS A 105 10.57 6.05 18.37
N LEU A 106 11.90 6.20 18.39
CA LEU A 106 12.69 5.75 19.54
C LEU A 106 13.97 6.57 19.74
N ILE A 107 13.82 7.90 19.85
CA ILE A 107 14.67 8.79 20.65
C ILE A 107 13.72 9.80 21.32
#